data_AF-A0A2K5LLY0-F1
#
_entry.id   AF-A0A2K5LLY0-F1
#
_cell.length_a   1.000
_cell.length_b   1.000
_cell.length_c   1.000
_cell.angle_alpha   90.00
_cell.angle_beta   90.00
_cell.angle_gamma   90.00
#
_symmetry.space_group_name_H-M   'P 1'
#
loop_
_entity.id
_entity.type
_entity.pdbx_description
1 polymer ?
#
loop_
_entity_poly.entity_id
_entity_poly.type
_entity_poly.pdbx_seq_one_letter_code
_entity_poly.pdbx_strand_id
1 'polypeptide(L)'
;MELLIMINACKIASSSRVTVVIPCFPYDKSRAPVSAKLVPAVLQWIRENIAEWKNCISFQRVTSIADRLNVEFALIRKERKKANEVDRMVLVGDVKDRVAILVDDMADTCGTVCHAADKLLSAGATKVYAVLIHGILSGPAISRINNAAFEAVVVTNTIPQEDTMKHCTKIQVTDISMILAEAIRRAHNGESVSSLFSHAPL
;
A
#
# COMPACT_ATOMS: atom_id res chain seq x y z
N MET A 1 13.67 -1.59 19.93
CA MET A 1 14.03 -2.04 21.30
C MET A 1 12.90 -1.80 22.28
N GLU A 2 12.26 -0.63 22.28
CA GLU A 2 11.13 -0.29 23.17
C GLU A 2 10.05 -1.37 23.26
N LEU A 3 9.59 -1.89 22.10
CA LEU A 3 8.59 -2.96 22.06
C LEU A 3 8.99 -4.20 22.86
N LEU A 4 10.25 -4.64 22.76
CA LEU A 4 10.73 -5.83 23.48
C LEU A 4 10.77 -5.57 24.99
N ILE A 5 11.13 -4.35 25.40
CA ILE A 5 11.12 -3.93 26.81
C ILE A 5 9.69 -3.97 27.36
N MET A 6 8.71 -3.44 26.62
CA MET A 6 7.30 -3.47 27.01
C MET A 6 6.76 -4.90 27.12
N ILE A 7 7.06 -5.77 26.14
CA ILE A 7 6.66 -7.18 26.18
C ILE A 7 7.24 -7.86 27.43
N ASN A 8 8.52 -7.62 27.72
CA ASN A 8 9.17 -8.19 28.89
C ASN A 8 8.54 -7.67 30.18
N ALA A 9 8.27 -6.36 30.28
CA ALA A 9 7.60 -5.75 31.41
C ALA A 9 6.21 -6.36 31.68
N CYS A 10 5.39 -6.58 30.64
CA CYS A 10 4.10 -7.24 30.77
C CYS A 10 4.24 -8.71 31.23
N LYS A 11 5.24 -9.43 30.73
CA LYS A 11 5.50 -10.83 31.12
C LYS A 11 5.91 -10.96 32.59
N ILE A 12 6.84 -10.12 33.06
CA ILE A 12 7.28 -10.15 34.47
C ILE A 12 6.18 -9.66 35.43
N ALA A 13 5.26 -8.82 34.95
CA ALA A 13 4.08 -8.37 35.70
C ALA A 13 2.93 -9.39 35.70
N SER A 14 3.16 -10.65 35.31
CA SER A 14 2.17 -11.74 35.32
C SER A 14 0.95 -11.53 34.41
N SER A 15 1.12 -10.88 33.26
CA SER A 15 0.05 -10.79 32.25
C SER A 15 -0.35 -12.18 31.74
N SER A 16 -1.66 -12.47 31.67
CA SER A 16 -2.17 -13.76 31.22
C SER A 16 -1.87 -14.06 29.74
N ARG A 17 -1.90 -13.04 28.88
CA ARG A 17 -1.55 -13.10 27.46
C ARG A 17 -1.05 -11.73 27.00
N VAL A 18 0.07 -11.71 26.27
CA VAL A 18 0.59 -10.50 25.64
C VAL A 18 0.40 -10.62 24.12
N THR A 19 -0.46 -9.78 23.55
CA THR A 19 -0.68 -9.71 22.10
C THR A 19 0.01 -8.48 21.55
N VAL A 20 0.84 -8.67 20.52
CA VAL A 20 1.63 -7.61 19.93
C VAL A 20 1.00 -7.23 18.60
N VAL A 21 0.54 -5.98 18.48
CA VAL A 21 -0.07 -5.45 17.26
C VAL A 21 0.97 -4.57 16.57
N ILE A 22 1.49 -5.05 15.44
CA ILE A 22 2.50 -4.35 14.64
C ILE A 22 1.90 -4.12 13.25
N PRO A 23 1.38 -2.92 12.95
CA PRO A 23 0.77 -2.62 11.66
C PRO A 23 1.77 -2.70 10.50
N CYS A 24 3.04 -2.32 10.72
CA CYS A 24 4.13 -2.46 9.76
C CYS A 24 5.28 -3.24 10.41
N PHE A 25 5.53 -4.47 9.96
CA PHE A 25 6.50 -5.37 10.60
C PHE A 25 7.95 -4.93 10.29
N PRO A 26 8.82 -4.77 11.30
CA PRO A 26 10.17 -4.29 11.09
C PRO A 26 11.03 -5.35 10.39
N TYR A 27 11.92 -4.92 9.49
CA TYR A 27 12.87 -5.76 8.76
C TYR A 27 12.26 -6.80 7.80
N ASP A 28 10.93 -6.96 7.78
CA ASP A 28 10.27 -7.83 6.83
C ASP A 28 10.05 -7.08 5.52
N LYS A 29 10.80 -7.49 4.49
CA LYS A 29 10.56 -7.08 3.10
C LYS A 29 9.64 -8.06 2.37
N SER A 30 9.21 -9.14 3.02
CA SER A 30 8.30 -10.15 2.51
C SER A 30 6.85 -9.80 2.90
N ARG A 31 5.94 -9.91 1.93
CA ARG A 31 4.92 -8.88 1.67
C ARG A 31 3.48 -9.34 1.86
N ALA A 32 3.24 -10.55 2.36
CA ALA A 32 1.99 -11.27 2.07
C ALA A 32 0.88 -11.15 3.13
N PRO A 33 1.11 -11.39 4.44
CA PRO A 33 0.00 -11.67 5.33
C PRO A 33 -0.73 -10.42 5.88
N VAL A 34 -0.07 -9.27 6.00
CA VAL A 34 -0.69 -8.05 6.56
C VAL A 34 -1.36 -7.22 5.47
N SER A 35 -0.71 -7.07 4.31
CA SER A 35 -1.23 -6.30 3.18
C SER A 35 -2.58 -6.84 2.68
N ALA A 36 -2.77 -8.16 2.67
CA ALA A 36 -4.05 -8.78 2.31
C ALA A 36 -5.23 -8.37 3.22
N LYS A 37 -4.96 -8.04 4.50
CA LYS A 37 -5.99 -7.64 5.47
C LYS A 37 -6.45 -6.20 5.29
N LEU A 38 -5.61 -5.38 4.65
CA LEU A 38 -5.86 -3.96 4.44
C LEU A 38 -6.43 -3.67 3.04
N VAL A 39 -6.53 -4.71 2.20
CA VAL A 39 -7.18 -4.66 0.88
C VAL A 39 -8.59 -4.07 0.94
N PRO A 40 -9.48 -4.41 1.89
CA PRO A 40 -10.83 -3.83 1.93
C PRO A 40 -10.85 -2.30 2.07
N ALA A 41 -9.98 -1.72 2.91
CA ALA A 41 -9.87 -0.27 3.08
C ALA A 41 -9.40 0.41 1.79
N VAL A 42 -8.42 -0.18 1.11
CA VAL A 42 -7.94 0.30 -0.19
C VAL A 42 -9.03 0.22 -1.26
N LEU A 43 -9.77 -0.89 -1.32
CA LEU A 43 -10.87 -1.06 -2.28
C LEU A 43 -11.97 -0.04 -2.06
N GLN A 44 -12.30 0.24 -0.80
CA GLN A 44 -13.28 1.26 -0.45
C GLN A 44 -12.81 2.63 -0.93
N TRP A 45 -11.57 3.02 -0.60
CA TRP A 45 -11.02 4.30 -1.04
C TRP A 45 -11.05 4.44 -2.58
N ILE A 46 -10.65 3.40 -3.33
CA ILE A 46 -10.66 3.41 -4.80
C ILE A 46 -12.07 3.66 -5.34
N ARG A 47 -13.07 2.96 -4.79
CA ARG A 47 -14.47 3.08 -5.24
C ARG A 47 -15.08 4.44 -4.96
N GLU A 48 -14.67 5.09 -3.87
CA GLU A 48 -15.18 6.39 -3.43
C GLU A 48 -14.47 7.57 -4.11
N ASN A 49 -13.18 7.44 -4.45
CA ASN A 49 -12.35 8.57 -4.89
C ASN A 49 -12.00 8.57 -6.38
N ILE A 50 -12.10 7.44 -7.07
CA ILE A 50 -11.77 7.34 -8.50
C ILE A 50 -13.06 7.13 -9.30
N ALA A 51 -13.62 8.19 -9.90
CA ALA A 51 -14.89 8.09 -10.63
C ALA A 51 -14.91 6.99 -11.72
N GLU A 52 -13.79 6.82 -12.43
CA GLU A 52 -13.64 5.85 -13.52
C GLU A 52 -13.01 4.51 -13.08
N TRP A 53 -13.09 4.16 -11.79
CA TRP A 53 -12.44 2.97 -11.25
C TRP A 53 -12.85 1.67 -11.96
N LYS A 54 -14.05 1.60 -12.57
CA LYS A 54 -14.50 0.41 -13.31
C LYS A 54 -13.73 0.17 -14.62
N ASN A 55 -13.17 1.22 -15.21
CA ASN A 55 -12.39 1.16 -16.44
C ASN A 55 -10.88 1.32 -16.16
N CYS A 56 -10.46 1.22 -14.90
CA CYS A 56 -9.06 1.34 -14.53
C CYS A 56 -8.29 0.05 -14.80
N ILE A 57 -6.97 0.18 -14.83
CA ILE A 57 -6.05 -0.96 -14.85
C ILE A 57 -5.22 -0.94 -13.59
N SER A 58 -5.25 -2.05 -12.86
CA SER A 58 -4.46 -2.21 -11.66
C SER A 58 -3.09 -2.81 -11.98
N PHE A 59 -2.05 -2.22 -11.41
CA PHE A 59 -0.67 -2.66 -11.56
C PHE A 59 -0.17 -3.18 -10.24
N GLN A 60 0.10 -4.49 -10.16
CA GLN A 60 0.40 -5.11 -8.87
C GLN A 60 1.46 -6.21 -8.98
N ARG A 61 2.09 -6.53 -7.86
CA ARG A 61 2.86 -7.78 -7.68
C ARG A 61 2.01 -8.98 -7.23
N VAL A 62 0.74 -8.79 -6.88
CA VAL A 62 -0.18 -9.80 -6.31
C VAL A 62 -1.58 -9.56 -6.91
N THR A 63 -2.29 -10.53 -7.47
CA THR A 63 -3.50 -10.27 -8.31
C THR A 63 -4.77 -9.81 -7.56
N SER A 64 -4.77 -9.90 -6.22
CA SER A 64 -6.00 -9.89 -5.42
C SER A 64 -6.86 -8.62 -5.47
N ILE A 65 -6.31 -7.44 -5.79
CA ILE A 65 -7.10 -6.19 -5.83
C ILE A 65 -7.84 -6.07 -7.16
N ALA A 66 -7.16 -6.36 -8.27
CA ALA A 66 -7.77 -6.37 -9.60
C ALA A 66 -8.95 -7.35 -9.66
N ASP A 67 -8.75 -8.57 -9.12
CA ASP A 67 -9.79 -9.60 -9.05
C ASP A 67 -11.02 -9.11 -8.24
N ARG A 68 -10.80 -8.40 -7.12
CA ARG A 68 -11.89 -7.88 -6.26
C ARG A 68 -12.57 -6.62 -6.80
N LEU A 69 -11.89 -5.86 -7.65
CA LEU A 69 -12.48 -4.75 -8.39
C LEU A 69 -13.14 -5.23 -9.69
N ASN A 70 -12.88 -6.46 -10.13
CA ASN A 70 -13.29 -6.99 -11.42
C ASN A 70 -12.81 -6.09 -12.58
N VAL A 71 -11.52 -5.71 -12.53
CA VAL A 71 -10.85 -4.86 -13.53
C VAL A 71 -9.65 -5.59 -14.12
N GLU A 72 -9.20 -5.13 -15.29
CA GLU A 72 -7.98 -5.66 -15.91
C GLU A 72 -6.75 -5.31 -15.06
N PHE A 73 -5.74 -6.18 -15.12
CA PHE A 73 -4.44 -5.93 -14.51
C PHE A 73 -3.34 -5.93 -15.55
N ALA A 74 -2.26 -5.23 -15.23
CA ALA A 74 -1.08 -5.19 -16.05
C ALA A 74 0.17 -5.21 -15.15
N LEU A 75 1.31 -5.54 -15.75
CA LEU A 75 2.54 -5.81 -15.01
C LEU A 75 3.66 -4.90 -15.50
N ILE A 76 4.36 -4.28 -14.56
CA ILE A 76 5.61 -3.57 -14.83
C ILE A 76 6.75 -4.39 -14.24
N ARG A 77 7.59 -4.93 -15.11
CA ARG A 77 8.80 -5.64 -14.73
C ARG A 77 10.00 -4.73 -14.92
N LYS A 78 10.77 -4.53 -13.86
CA LYS A 78 12.07 -3.87 -13.93
C LYS A 78 13.13 -4.90 -14.34
N GLU A 79 13.66 -4.76 -15.54
CA GLU A 79 14.83 -5.50 -16.01
C GLU A 79 16.09 -4.75 -15.60
N ARG A 80 16.90 -5.39 -14.76
CA ARG A 80 18.20 -4.86 -14.38
C ARG A 80 19.23 -5.28 -15.42
N LYS A 81 19.88 -4.31 -16.03
CA LYS A 81 21.07 -4.56 -16.85
C LYS A 81 22.33 -4.51 -15.98
N LYS A 82 23.47 -4.91 -16.55
CA LYS A 82 24.78 -4.93 -15.87
C LYS A 82 25.16 -3.54 -15.36
N ALA A 83 26.15 -3.48 -14.47
CA ALA A 83 26.72 -2.23 -13.96
C ALA A 83 27.02 -1.26 -15.12
N ASN A 84 26.56 0.00 -14.99
CA ASN A 84 26.66 1.13 -15.93
C ASN A 84 25.58 1.26 -17.03
N GLU A 85 24.54 0.43 -17.07
CA GLU A 85 23.36 0.68 -17.92
C GLU A 85 22.13 1.09 -17.09
N VAL A 86 21.33 2.01 -17.63
CA VAL A 86 20.07 2.44 -17.00
C VAL A 86 19.07 1.28 -17.07
N ASP A 87 18.48 0.93 -15.93
CA ASP A 87 17.48 -0.14 -15.82
C ASP A 87 16.28 0.10 -16.77
N ARG A 88 15.78 -0.96 -17.42
CA ARG A 88 14.63 -0.87 -18.34
C ARG A 88 13.36 -1.35 -17.64
N MET A 89 12.26 -0.62 -17.79
CA MET A 89 10.93 -1.09 -17.37
C MET A 89 10.17 -1.63 -18.58
N VAL A 90 9.75 -2.90 -18.48
CA VAL A 90 8.88 -3.57 -19.45
C VAL A 90 7.46 -3.55 -18.92
N LEU A 91 6.56 -2.94 -19.69
CA LEU A 91 5.12 -2.90 -19.43
C LEU A 91 4.45 -4.05 -20.21
N VAL A 92 3.67 -4.88 -19.52
CA VAL A 92 2.83 -5.93 -20.11
C VAL A 92 1.38 -5.58 -19.80
N GLY A 93 0.59 -5.29 -20.85
CA GLY A 93 -0.79 -4.81 -20.77
C GLY A 93 -0.96 -3.48 -21.52
N ASP A 94 -2.17 -3.20 -21.98
CA ASP A 94 -2.52 -1.95 -22.68
C ASP A 94 -3.14 -0.95 -21.71
N VAL A 95 -2.53 0.24 -21.57
CA VAL A 95 -2.98 1.30 -20.65
C VAL A 95 -3.53 2.52 -21.35
N LYS A 96 -3.61 2.48 -22.67
CA LYS A 96 -3.97 3.65 -23.46
C LYS A 96 -5.39 4.09 -23.12
N ASP A 97 -5.56 5.39 -22.91
CA ASP A 97 -6.83 6.06 -22.62
C ASP A 97 -7.51 5.53 -21.34
N ARG A 98 -6.73 4.94 -20.40
CA ARG A 98 -7.22 4.35 -19.15
C ARG A 98 -6.55 4.94 -17.92
N VAL A 99 -7.28 4.93 -16.81
CA VAL A 99 -6.73 5.27 -15.48
C VAL A 99 -5.88 4.11 -14.98
N ALA A 100 -4.62 4.38 -14.61
CA ALA A 100 -3.73 3.36 -14.05
C ALA A 100 -3.60 3.51 -12.53
N ILE A 101 -3.77 2.40 -11.80
CA ILE A 101 -3.62 2.35 -10.34
C ILE A 101 -2.44 1.44 -10.00
N LEU A 102 -1.32 2.03 -9.61
CA LEU A 102 -0.17 1.31 -9.07
C LEU A 102 -0.51 0.87 -7.65
N VAL A 103 -0.39 -0.43 -7.37
CA VAL A 103 -0.56 -0.97 -6.03
C VAL A 103 0.69 -1.72 -5.59
N ASP A 104 1.28 -1.27 -4.49
CA ASP A 104 2.39 -1.96 -3.84
C ASP A 104 2.11 -2.09 -2.34
N ASP A 105 2.74 -3.08 -1.71
CA ASP A 105 2.64 -3.25 -0.26
C ASP A 105 3.35 -2.12 0.49
N MET A 106 4.47 -1.64 -0.05
CA MET A 106 5.30 -0.68 0.65
C MET A 106 6.11 0.18 -0.31
N ALA A 107 6.21 1.48 -0.04
CA ALA A 107 7.17 2.36 -0.72
C ALA A 107 8.10 3.05 0.28
N ASP A 108 9.39 2.96 -0.03
CA ASP A 108 10.46 3.59 0.75
C ASP A 108 10.95 4.86 0.06
N THR A 109 11.96 4.78 -0.82
CA THR A 109 12.47 5.97 -1.51
C THR A 109 11.64 6.42 -2.73
N CYS A 110 10.53 5.74 -3.02
CA CYS A 110 9.63 5.97 -4.15
C CYS A 110 10.24 5.97 -5.58
N GLY A 111 11.51 5.62 -5.77
CA GLY A 111 12.11 5.63 -7.12
C GLY A 111 11.41 4.68 -8.10
N THR A 112 11.08 3.47 -7.66
CA THR A 112 10.41 2.47 -8.52
C THR A 112 8.98 2.89 -8.89
N VAL A 113 8.20 3.38 -7.92
CA VAL A 113 6.80 3.77 -8.18
C VAL A 113 6.71 5.02 -9.05
N CYS A 114 7.61 6.00 -8.87
CA CYS A 114 7.67 7.19 -9.73
C CYS A 114 8.04 6.83 -11.18
N HIS A 115 9.08 6.00 -11.38
CA HIS A 115 9.43 5.55 -12.74
C HIS A 115 8.32 4.72 -13.40
N ALA A 116 7.58 3.93 -12.61
CA ALA A 116 6.42 3.21 -13.12
C ALA A 116 5.33 4.18 -13.58
N ALA A 117 5.07 5.25 -12.83
CA ALA A 117 4.11 6.29 -13.22
C ALA A 117 4.51 6.99 -14.53
N ASP A 118 5.78 7.39 -14.66
CA ASP A 118 6.30 8.00 -15.90
C ASP A 118 6.10 7.08 -17.10
N LYS A 119 6.34 5.77 -16.90
CA LYS A 119 6.19 4.76 -17.95
C LYS A 119 4.73 4.56 -18.34
N LEU A 120 3.80 4.58 -17.40
CA LEU A 120 2.37 4.46 -17.64
C LEU A 120 1.83 5.64 -18.44
N LEU A 121 2.20 6.86 -18.06
CA LEU A 121 1.83 8.07 -18.79
C LEU A 121 2.41 8.07 -20.20
N SER A 122 3.69 7.70 -20.36
CA SER A 122 4.33 7.57 -21.67
C SER A 122 3.68 6.51 -22.57
N ALA A 123 2.97 5.54 -21.98
CA ALA A 123 2.23 4.50 -22.68
C ALA A 123 0.75 4.87 -22.93
N GLY A 124 0.32 6.08 -22.54
CA GLY A 124 -1.01 6.61 -22.83
C GLY A 124 -2.03 6.52 -21.70
N ALA A 125 -1.62 6.23 -20.46
CA ALA A 125 -2.52 6.31 -19.31
C ALA A 125 -3.03 7.76 -19.11
N THR A 126 -4.32 7.93 -18.78
CA THR A 126 -4.94 9.25 -18.61
C THR A 126 -4.59 9.87 -17.26
N LYS A 127 -4.56 9.04 -16.22
CA LYS A 127 -4.18 9.41 -14.84
C LYS A 127 -3.44 8.25 -14.20
N VAL A 128 -2.54 8.57 -13.28
CA VAL A 128 -1.85 7.56 -12.47
C VAL A 128 -2.08 7.83 -10.99
N TYR A 129 -2.57 6.82 -10.29
CA TYR A 129 -2.67 6.78 -8.84
C TYR A 129 -1.64 5.78 -8.30
N ALA A 130 -1.14 6.01 -7.09
CA ALA A 130 -0.40 5.00 -6.35
C ALA A 130 -1.14 4.69 -5.04
N VAL A 131 -1.30 3.41 -4.73
CA VAL A 131 -1.84 2.94 -3.46
C VAL A 131 -0.81 2.04 -2.81
N LEU A 132 -0.45 2.40 -1.58
CA LEU A 132 0.66 1.82 -0.84
C LEU A 132 0.14 1.42 0.53
N ILE A 133 0.33 0.16 0.93
CA ILE A 133 -0.11 -0.22 2.29
C ILE A 133 0.79 0.50 3.31
N HIS A 134 2.11 0.36 3.20
CA HIS A 134 3.08 0.95 4.11
C HIS A 134 3.83 2.09 3.42
N GLY A 135 3.54 3.34 3.80
CA GLY A 135 4.29 4.51 3.35
C GLY A 135 5.51 4.77 4.23
N ILE A 136 6.64 4.12 3.97
CA ILE A 136 7.91 4.46 4.66
C ILE A 136 8.39 5.85 4.22
N LEU A 137 8.31 6.13 2.92
CA LEU A 137 8.54 7.44 2.32
C LEU A 137 9.83 8.16 2.78
N SER A 138 10.95 7.42 2.87
CA SER A 138 12.21 7.95 3.36
C SER A 138 13.04 8.69 2.29
N GLY A 139 13.98 9.53 2.75
CA GLY A 139 14.95 10.21 1.91
C GLY A 139 14.29 11.06 0.82
N PRO A 140 14.55 10.84 -0.48
CA PRO A 140 14.02 11.67 -1.56
C PRO A 140 12.56 11.34 -1.93
N ALA A 141 11.84 10.52 -1.16
CA ALA A 141 10.50 10.07 -1.52
C ALA A 141 9.53 11.22 -1.77
N ILE A 142 9.49 12.20 -0.86
CA ILE A 142 8.56 13.33 -0.93
C ILE A 142 8.81 14.22 -2.14
N SER A 143 10.08 14.56 -2.40
CA SER A 143 10.44 15.36 -3.58
C SER A 143 10.13 14.60 -4.87
N ARG A 144 10.36 13.28 -4.90
CA ARG A 144 9.99 12.43 -6.05
C ARG A 144 8.49 12.38 -6.28
N ILE A 145 7.67 12.23 -5.23
CA ILE A 145 6.20 12.22 -5.36
C ILE A 145 5.69 13.58 -5.83
N ASN A 146 6.19 14.68 -5.26
CA ASN A 146 5.81 16.03 -5.67
C ASN A 146 6.11 16.27 -7.17
N ASN A 147 7.25 15.79 -7.67
CA ASN A 147 7.66 15.96 -9.06
C ASN A 147 7.01 14.95 -10.02
N ALA A 148 6.61 13.77 -9.54
CA ALA A 148 5.96 12.75 -10.38
C ALA A 148 4.51 13.13 -10.69
N ALA A 149 4.02 12.75 -11.87
CA ALA A 149 2.66 13.05 -12.33
C ALA A 149 1.61 12.08 -11.76
N PHE A 150 1.59 11.95 -10.43
CA PHE A 150 0.51 11.31 -9.70
C PHE A 150 -0.67 12.25 -9.53
N GLU A 151 -1.88 11.71 -9.70
CA GLU A 151 -3.11 12.37 -9.25
C GLU A 151 -3.19 12.33 -7.72
N ALA A 152 -2.96 11.15 -7.13
CA ALA A 152 -2.84 10.97 -5.69
C ALA A 152 -1.94 9.78 -5.35
N VAL A 153 -1.31 9.85 -4.17
CA VAL A 153 -0.57 8.75 -3.55
C VAL A 153 -1.25 8.41 -2.23
N VAL A 154 -1.92 7.28 -2.18
CA VAL A 154 -2.66 6.81 -1.02
C VAL A 154 -1.79 5.89 -0.20
N VAL A 155 -1.70 6.16 1.10
CA VAL A 155 -1.00 5.34 2.09
C VAL A 155 -1.96 4.99 3.23
N THR A 156 -1.71 3.91 3.95
CA THR A 156 -2.41 3.71 5.23
C THR A 156 -1.66 4.40 6.38
N ASN A 157 -2.33 4.61 7.51
CA ASN A 157 -1.70 5.07 8.76
C ASN A 157 -0.97 3.95 9.54
N THR A 158 -0.51 2.88 8.87
CA THR A 158 0.38 1.86 9.48
C THR A 158 1.73 2.43 9.93
N ILE A 159 2.15 3.53 9.29
CA ILE A 159 3.27 4.39 9.67
C ILE A 159 2.70 5.82 9.74
N PRO A 160 3.03 6.63 10.76
CA PRO A 160 2.58 8.03 10.85
C PRO A 160 2.90 8.84 9.59
N GLN A 161 1.97 9.72 9.17
CA GLN A 161 2.04 10.47 7.90
C GLN A 161 1.78 11.97 8.06
N GLU A 162 1.53 12.44 9.28
CA GLU A 162 1.12 13.81 9.58
C GLU A 162 2.13 14.83 9.07
N ASP A 163 3.43 14.53 9.20
CA ASP A 163 4.49 15.40 8.69
C ASP A 163 4.66 15.27 7.18
N THR A 164 4.58 14.06 6.66
CA THR A 164 4.63 13.75 5.23
C THR A 164 3.59 14.55 4.44
N MET A 165 2.34 14.61 4.93
CA MET A 165 1.23 15.32 4.30
C MET A 165 1.43 16.84 4.27
N LYS A 166 2.11 17.42 5.26
CA LYS A 166 2.45 18.87 5.26
C LYS A 166 3.38 19.23 4.10
N HIS A 167 4.20 18.28 3.66
CA HIS A 167 5.19 18.49 2.61
C HIS A 167 4.76 17.96 1.23
N CYS A 168 3.61 17.30 1.13
CA CYS A 168 3.10 16.72 -0.11
C CYS A 168 1.57 16.67 -0.12
N THR A 169 0.95 17.55 -0.91
CA THR A 169 -0.52 17.63 -1.05
C THR A 169 -1.13 16.45 -1.82
N LYS A 170 -0.31 15.68 -2.54
CA LYS A 170 -0.75 14.48 -3.26
C LYS A 170 -0.96 13.28 -2.34
N ILE A 171 -0.41 13.31 -1.12
CA ILE A 171 -0.49 12.19 -0.19
C ILE A 171 -1.83 12.22 0.54
N GLN A 172 -2.53 11.10 0.48
CA GLN A 172 -3.78 10.87 1.20
C GLN A 172 -3.62 9.66 2.11
N VAL A 173 -4.27 9.71 3.27
CA VAL A 173 -4.17 8.65 4.29
C VAL A 173 -5.51 7.96 4.44
N THR A 174 -5.49 6.63 4.29
CA THR A 174 -6.61 5.78 4.65
C THR A 174 -6.41 5.25 6.07
N ASP A 175 -7.37 5.55 6.95
CA ASP A 175 -7.35 5.03 8.31
C ASP A 175 -7.64 3.52 8.34
N ILE A 176 -6.82 2.78 9.08
CA ILE A 176 -6.99 1.34 9.31
C ILE A 176 -7.26 1.01 10.78
N SER A 177 -7.49 2.01 11.63
CA SER A 177 -7.74 1.86 13.06
C SER A 177 -8.89 0.89 13.33
N MET A 178 -9.99 1.00 12.58
CA MET A 178 -11.16 0.13 12.69
C MET A 178 -10.84 -1.35 12.38
N ILE A 179 -9.99 -1.60 11.39
CA ILE A 179 -9.55 -2.96 11.05
C ILE A 179 -8.71 -3.55 12.18
N LEU A 180 -7.79 -2.76 12.75
CA LEU A 180 -6.96 -3.18 13.88
C LEU A 180 -7.79 -3.40 15.14
N ALA A 181 -8.70 -2.49 15.45
CA ALA A 181 -9.58 -2.57 16.61
C ALA A 181 -10.46 -3.82 16.55
N GLU A 182 -11.07 -4.09 15.40
CA GLU A 182 -11.92 -5.27 15.22
C GLU A 182 -11.10 -6.57 15.26
N ALA A 183 -9.87 -6.56 14.74
CA ALA A 183 -8.96 -7.71 14.88
C ALA A 183 -8.61 -7.99 16.35
N ILE A 184 -8.34 -6.94 17.15
CA ILE A 184 -8.08 -7.06 18.58
C ILE A 184 -9.32 -7.59 19.31
N ARG A 185 -10.50 -7.03 19.04
CA ARG A 185 -11.77 -7.44 19.65
C ARG A 185 -12.05 -8.93 19.41
N ARG A 186 -11.90 -9.39 18.16
CA ARG A 186 -12.08 -10.80 17.79
C ARG A 186 -11.06 -11.71 18.45
N ALA A 187 -9.78 -11.32 18.46
CA ALA A 187 -8.72 -12.07 19.12
C ALA A 187 -8.92 -12.16 20.64
N HIS A 188 -9.54 -11.15 21.26
CA HIS A 188 -9.94 -11.17 22.66
C HIS A 188 -11.09 -12.14 22.91
N ASN A 189 -12.13 -12.10 22.07
CA ASN A 189 -13.34 -12.92 22.20
C ASN A 189 -13.23 -14.36 21.67
N GLY A 190 -12.11 -14.74 21.05
CA GLY A 190 -11.96 -16.05 20.40
C GLY A 190 -12.74 -16.17 19.08
N GLU A 191 -13.11 -15.05 18.48
CA GLU A 191 -13.81 -15.01 17.19
C GLU A 191 -12.83 -15.12 16.02
N SER A 192 -13.31 -15.59 14.86
CA SER A 192 -12.48 -15.66 13.66
C SER A 192 -12.11 -14.27 13.15
N VAL A 193 -10.82 -14.00 13.06
CA VAL A 193 -10.24 -12.80 12.43
C VAL A 193 -10.34 -12.88 10.90
N SER A 194 -10.52 -14.08 10.33
CA SER A 194 -10.48 -14.28 8.88
C SER A 194 -11.61 -13.60 8.11
N SER A 195 -12.73 -13.26 8.76
CA SER A 195 -13.83 -12.54 8.11
C SER A 195 -13.45 -11.11 7.70
N LEU A 196 -12.45 -10.50 8.38
CA LEU A 196 -11.93 -9.17 8.04
C LEU A 196 -11.22 -9.15 6.68
N PHE A 197 -10.89 -10.30 6.11
CA PHE A 197 -10.28 -10.37 4.78
C PHE A 197 -11.27 -10.03 3.66
N SER A 198 -12.57 -10.12 3.90
CA SER A 198 -13.59 -9.97 2.86
C SER A 198 -14.32 -8.63 2.93
N HIS A 199 -14.50 -8.08 4.13
CA HIS A 199 -15.24 -6.83 4.35
C HIS A 199 -14.51 -5.95 5.35
N ALA A 200 -14.37 -4.65 5.03
CA ALA A 200 -13.97 -3.66 6.02
C ALA A 200 -15.10 -3.52 7.05
N PRO A 201 -14.81 -3.51 8.36
CA PRO A 201 -15.80 -3.11 9.34
C PRO A 201 -16.19 -1.66 9.07
N LEU A 202 -17.51 -1.41 8.99
CA LEU A 202 -18.10 -0.07 8.87
C LEU A 202 -17.77 0.81 10.08
#